data_AF-A0A4S4KYA0-F1
#
_entry.id   AF-A0A4S4KYA0-F1
#
_cell.length_a   1.000
_cell.length_b   1.000
_cell.length_c   1.000
_cell.angle_alpha   90.00
_cell.angle_beta   90.00
_cell.angle_gamma   90.00
#
_symmetry.space_group_name_H-M   'P 1'
#
loop_
_entity.id
_entity.type
_entity.pdbx_description
1 polymer ?
#
loop_
_entity_poly.entity_id
_entity_poly.type
_entity_poly.pdbx_seq_one_letter_code
_entity_poly.pdbx_strand_id
1 'polypeptide(L)'
;MPAPAPVSFKNVASDQSSSLQHSRLSLRVLSLSSSFPHRPHILFYFIFAFRRVASMAPTFVHVVIAALVASAAAVNAESHTIRFDNQCGKGTPQLIMGGTVVSNGSDWTSSGPASSGIAYLQTGECLFNGEHCALIEMTLGNPTCPGCGSSTDISLIPPHTLNVPVAFSYFNGCDGQGASCNNAQCSTAFFVSDDNQVQVACQVDNVNLLITFCGDGATSSATSEPAAPTTSSTLSPTSSASAHESNGPTSSSTLPESPASSSIAPAPASSSIATVSASSVTLASTSSPVASAPGGQFCHRFHLRA
;
A
#
# COMPACT_ATOMS: atom_id res chain seq x y z
N MET A 1 -24.20 -51.87 -5.99
CA MET A 1 -24.06 -50.58 -6.73
C MET A 1 -22.63 -50.47 -7.21
N PRO A 2 -22.37 -50.09 -8.47
CA PRO A 2 -21.03 -50.10 -9.06
C PRO A 2 -20.18 -48.95 -8.53
N ALA A 3 -18.87 -49.20 -8.40
CA ALA A 3 -17.88 -48.21 -8.00
C ALA A 3 -17.91 -46.97 -8.95
N PRO A 4 -17.81 -45.74 -8.42
CA PRO A 4 -17.71 -44.57 -9.28
C PRO A 4 -16.38 -44.60 -10.03
N ALA A 5 -16.48 -44.42 -11.35
CA ALA A 5 -15.35 -44.31 -12.25
C ALA A 5 -14.47 -43.11 -11.88
N PRO A 6 -13.15 -43.20 -12.08
CA PRO A 6 -12.23 -42.09 -11.82
C PRO A 6 -12.55 -40.92 -12.76
N VAL A 7 -12.83 -39.76 -12.17
CA VAL A 7 -12.98 -38.50 -12.91
C VAL A 7 -11.59 -38.08 -13.39
N SER A 8 -11.38 -38.23 -14.69
CA SER A 8 -10.20 -37.76 -15.40
C SER A 8 -10.18 -36.23 -15.38
N PHE A 9 -9.31 -35.66 -14.56
CA PHE A 9 -8.95 -34.25 -14.64
C PHE A 9 -8.14 -34.03 -15.92
N LYS A 10 -8.81 -33.50 -16.95
CA LYS A 10 -8.12 -32.88 -18.09
C LYS A 10 -7.42 -31.63 -17.58
N ASN A 11 -6.09 -31.72 -17.48
CA ASN A 11 -5.20 -30.56 -17.41
C ASN A 11 -5.51 -29.62 -18.57
N VAL A 12 -6.21 -28.52 -18.27
CA VAL A 12 -6.21 -27.34 -19.14
C VAL A 12 -4.87 -26.66 -18.91
N ALA A 13 -3.89 -27.01 -19.75
CA ALA A 13 -2.67 -26.26 -19.89
C ALA A 13 -3.05 -24.82 -20.29
N SER A 14 -3.01 -23.90 -19.34
CA SER A 14 -3.00 -22.47 -19.64
C SER A 14 -1.65 -22.14 -20.24
N ASP A 15 -1.67 -21.94 -21.55
CA ASP A 15 -0.58 -21.41 -22.35
C ASP A 15 -0.30 -19.96 -21.92
N GLN A 16 0.51 -19.78 -20.87
CA GLN A 16 1.12 -18.48 -20.58
C GLN A 16 2.27 -18.27 -21.56
N SER A 17 1.89 -17.82 -22.76
CA SER A 17 2.82 -17.20 -23.69
C SER A 17 3.45 -15.99 -23.00
N SER A 18 4.70 -16.19 -22.59
CA SER A 18 5.56 -15.17 -22.02
C SER A 18 5.86 -14.13 -23.10
N SER A 19 5.06 -13.06 -23.15
CA SER A 19 5.38 -11.86 -23.90
C SER A 19 6.49 -11.12 -23.17
N LEU A 20 7.73 -11.55 -23.43
CA LEU A 20 8.96 -10.80 -23.18
C LEU A 20 8.92 -9.55 -24.06
N GLN A 21 8.18 -8.53 -23.63
CA GLN A 21 8.37 -7.19 -24.15
C GLN A 21 9.72 -6.68 -23.66
N HIS A 22 10.73 -6.89 -24.51
CA HIS A 22 11.92 -6.06 -24.53
C HIS A 22 11.46 -4.60 -24.52
N SER A 23 11.62 -3.94 -23.36
CA SER A 23 11.67 -2.49 -23.28
C SER A 23 12.85 -2.03 -24.12
N ARG A 24 12.61 -1.84 -25.42
CA ARG A 24 13.47 -1.00 -26.25
C ARG A 24 13.33 0.39 -25.68
N LEU A 25 14.40 0.83 -25.02
CA LEU A 25 14.66 2.23 -24.71
C LEU A 25 14.67 2.99 -26.05
N SER A 26 13.50 3.40 -26.50
CA SER A 26 13.34 4.23 -27.69
C SER A 26 13.71 5.64 -27.26
N LEU A 27 15.00 5.96 -27.47
CA LEU A 27 15.52 7.31 -27.38
C LEU A 27 14.80 8.14 -28.45
N ARG A 28 13.61 8.65 -28.13
CA ARG A 28 12.94 9.67 -28.94
C ARG A 28 13.80 10.92 -28.87
N VAL A 29 14.68 11.06 -29.85
CA VAL A 29 15.24 12.34 -30.25
C VAL A 29 14.04 13.23 -30.54
N LEU A 30 13.76 14.16 -29.63
CA LEU A 30 12.85 15.27 -29.85
C LEU A 30 13.46 16.10 -30.99
N SER A 31 13.09 15.75 -32.22
CA SER A 31 13.26 16.62 -33.37
C SER A 31 12.34 17.82 -33.15
N LEU A 32 12.88 18.93 -32.65
CA LEU A 32 12.20 20.22 -32.67
C LEU A 32 12.00 20.61 -34.14
N SER A 33 10.84 20.25 -34.70
CA SER A 33 10.34 20.84 -35.94
C SER A 33 9.92 22.27 -35.66
N SER A 34 10.87 23.18 -35.81
CA SER A 34 10.67 24.62 -35.78
C SER A 34 9.93 25.08 -37.03
N SER A 35 8.60 25.14 -36.97
CA SER A 35 7.78 25.85 -37.93
C SER A 35 7.74 27.35 -37.57
N PHE A 36 8.77 28.09 -37.97
CA PHE A 36 8.76 29.55 -37.96
C PHE A 36 8.21 30.08 -39.29
N PRO A 37 7.19 30.96 -39.29
CA PRO A 37 6.76 31.63 -40.50
C PRO A 37 7.82 32.64 -40.97
N HIS A 38 8.06 32.61 -42.28
CA HIS A 38 8.93 33.50 -43.06
C HIS A 38 8.85 34.98 -42.65
N ARG A 39 10.00 35.54 -42.24
CA ARG A 39 10.35 36.94 -42.50
C ARG A 39 11.59 36.96 -43.39
N PRO A 40 11.51 37.47 -44.63
CA PRO A 40 12.68 37.66 -45.47
C PRO A 40 13.35 39.00 -45.13
N HIS A 41 14.66 39.07 -45.37
CA HIS A 41 15.55 40.22 -45.22
C HIS A 41 15.99 40.55 -43.79
N ILE A 42 17.08 39.93 -43.35
CA ILE A 42 18.34 40.62 -43.01
C ILE A 42 19.46 39.61 -43.33
N LEU A 43 19.98 39.75 -44.55
CA LEU A 43 21.24 39.17 -44.98
C LEU A 43 22.30 40.24 -44.75
N PHE A 44 23.48 39.79 -44.31
CA PHE A 44 24.76 40.49 -44.16
C PHE A 44 25.18 40.88 -42.75
N TYR A 45 26.44 40.54 -42.47
CA TYR A 45 27.21 40.65 -41.23
C TYR A 45 26.91 39.59 -40.18
N PHE A 46 27.62 38.46 -40.25
CA PHE A 46 28.58 38.05 -39.21
C PHE A 46 29.34 36.80 -39.68
N ILE A 47 30.23 36.97 -40.66
CA ILE A 47 31.41 36.13 -40.82
C ILE A 47 32.59 37.06 -40.55
N PHE A 48 33.54 36.57 -39.74
CA PHE A 48 34.75 37.22 -39.21
C PHE A 48 34.63 37.88 -37.83
N ALA A 49 34.64 37.05 -36.78
CA ALA A 49 35.44 37.33 -35.58
C ALA A 49 35.76 36.04 -34.77
N PHE A 50 35.98 34.89 -35.41
CA PHE A 50 36.67 33.77 -34.78
C PHE A 50 38.19 33.97 -34.93
N ARG A 51 38.76 34.88 -34.14
CA ARG A 51 40.19 34.88 -33.80
C ARG A 51 40.47 35.96 -32.74
N ARG A 52 40.97 35.49 -31.58
CA ARG A 52 41.44 36.24 -30.40
C ARG A 52 40.39 36.63 -29.36
N VAL A 53 39.99 35.64 -28.55
CA VAL A 53 39.91 35.83 -27.09
C VAL A 53 40.57 34.63 -26.43
N ALA A 54 41.91 34.61 -26.48
CA ALA A 54 42.69 33.90 -25.48
C ALA A 54 42.75 34.81 -24.24
N SER A 55 42.58 34.23 -23.05
CA SER A 55 42.52 34.92 -21.75
C SER A 55 41.16 35.51 -21.35
N MET A 56 40.12 34.65 -21.31
CA MET A 56 39.07 34.80 -20.30
C MET A 56 39.32 33.77 -19.20
N ALA A 57 39.32 34.26 -17.97
CA ALA A 57 39.78 33.59 -16.76
C ALA A 57 39.10 32.21 -16.53
N PRO A 58 39.84 31.21 -16.00
CA PRO A 58 39.31 29.88 -15.70
C PRO A 58 38.18 29.87 -14.66
N THR A 59 37.86 31.01 -14.03
CA THR A 59 36.85 31.12 -12.97
C THR A 59 35.40 31.08 -13.49
N PHE A 60 35.10 31.58 -14.69
CA PHE A 60 33.70 31.69 -15.16
C PHE A 60 33.09 30.35 -15.59
N VAL A 61 33.90 29.45 -16.17
CA VAL A 61 33.46 28.10 -16.57
C VAL A 61 33.13 27.24 -15.34
N HIS A 62 33.85 27.41 -14.22
CA HIS A 62 33.59 26.69 -12.98
C HIS A 62 32.30 27.15 -12.31
N VAL A 63 31.95 28.44 -12.38
CA VAL A 63 30.69 28.99 -11.83
C VAL A 63 29.46 28.46 -12.59
N VAL A 64 29.55 28.32 -13.92
CA VAL A 64 28.43 27.80 -14.73
C VAL A 64 28.22 26.29 -14.51
N ILE A 65 29.29 25.50 -14.36
CA ILE A 65 29.19 24.07 -14.03
C ILE A 65 28.65 23.86 -12.61
N ALA A 66 29.09 24.67 -11.63
CA ALA A 66 28.56 24.62 -10.27
C ALA A 66 27.06 24.97 -10.19
N ALA A 67 26.59 25.93 -10.99
CA ALA A 67 25.18 26.31 -11.04
C ALA A 67 24.28 25.22 -11.68
N LEU A 68 24.76 24.50 -12.69
CA LEU A 68 24.01 23.40 -13.32
C LEU A 68 23.88 22.18 -12.39
N VAL A 69 24.91 21.90 -11.57
CA VAL A 69 24.85 20.83 -10.55
C VAL A 69 23.93 21.23 -9.39
N ALA A 70 23.83 22.52 -9.04
CA ALA A 70 22.91 23.01 -8.02
C ALA A 70 21.43 23.02 -8.45
N SER A 71 21.14 22.93 -9.75
CA SER A 71 19.79 22.74 -10.30
C SER A 71 19.39 21.28 -10.48
N ALA A 72 20.16 20.32 -9.94
CA ALA A 72 19.71 18.94 -9.78
C ALA A 72 18.46 18.95 -8.89
N ALA A 73 17.32 18.89 -9.57
CA ALA A 73 15.98 19.06 -9.07
C ALA A 73 15.76 18.41 -7.71
N ALA A 74 15.17 19.17 -6.78
CA ALA A 74 14.43 18.61 -5.68
C ALA A 74 13.24 17.83 -6.27
N VAL A 75 13.48 16.58 -6.66
CA VAL A 75 12.41 15.63 -6.92
C VAL A 75 11.79 15.41 -5.56
N ASN A 76 10.61 15.99 -5.32
CA ASN A 76 9.78 15.61 -4.18
C ASN A 76 9.41 14.15 -4.39
N ALA A 77 10.24 13.25 -3.86
CA ALA A 77 9.96 11.84 -3.85
C ALA A 77 8.76 11.64 -2.93
N GLU A 78 7.68 11.08 -3.48
CA GLU A 78 6.51 10.71 -2.72
C GLU A 78 6.90 9.71 -1.62
N SER A 79 6.44 9.95 -0.40
CA SER A 79 6.74 9.07 0.73
C SER A 79 5.58 9.01 1.72
N HIS A 80 5.29 7.80 2.18
CA HIS A 80 4.22 7.51 3.12
C HIS A 80 4.73 6.57 4.20
N THR A 81 4.46 6.88 5.46
CA THR A 81 4.79 6.04 6.62
C THR A 81 3.51 5.50 7.24
N ILE A 82 3.50 4.20 7.49
CA ILE A 82 2.44 3.51 8.24
C ILE A 82 3.02 3.13 9.60
N ARG A 83 2.38 3.59 10.66
CA ARG A 83 2.74 3.32 12.06
C ARG A 83 1.65 2.51 12.74
N PHE A 84 2.06 1.62 13.64
CA PHE A 84 1.16 0.85 14.48
C PHE A 84 1.23 1.29 15.94
N ASP A 85 0.08 1.40 16.58
CA ASP A 85 -0.09 1.57 18.02
C ASP A 85 -0.95 0.42 18.56
N ASN A 86 -0.29 -0.61 19.10
CA ASN A 86 -0.98 -1.77 19.64
C ASN A 86 -1.22 -1.62 21.15
N GLN A 87 -2.39 -1.08 21.52
CA GLN A 87 -2.81 -0.89 22.91
C GLN A 87 -3.48 -2.14 23.51
N CYS A 88 -3.60 -3.24 22.75
CA CYS A 88 -4.22 -4.47 23.23
C CYS A 88 -3.35 -5.23 24.25
N GLY A 89 -2.04 -4.92 24.32
CA GLY A 89 -1.07 -5.67 25.14
C GLY A 89 -0.79 -7.10 24.64
N LYS A 90 -1.32 -7.46 23.47
CA LYS A 90 -1.16 -8.77 22.83
C LYS A 90 -1.34 -8.65 21.32
N GLY A 91 -1.03 -9.73 20.60
CA GLY A 91 -1.14 -9.80 19.14
C GLY A 91 0.02 -9.08 18.44
N THR A 92 0.14 -9.31 17.15
CA THR A 92 1.19 -8.73 16.29
C THR A 92 0.53 -7.99 15.13
N PRO A 93 0.71 -6.67 14.98
CA PRO A 93 0.23 -5.97 13.80
C PRO A 93 0.80 -6.60 12.53
N GLN A 94 -0.03 -6.78 11.51
CA GLN A 94 0.38 -7.24 10.19
C GLN A 94 0.11 -6.13 9.19
N LEU A 95 1.11 -5.82 8.36
CA LEU A 95 0.95 -4.96 7.18
C LEU A 95 1.27 -5.79 5.94
N ILE A 96 0.32 -5.87 5.02
CA ILE A 96 0.49 -6.57 3.75
C ILE A 96 0.29 -5.57 2.62
N MET A 97 1.27 -5.49 1.73
CA MET A 97 1.23 -4.66 0.53
C MET A 97 1.43 -5.55 -0.68
N GLY A 98 0.51 -5.48 -1.65
CA GLY A 98 0.61 -6.27 -2.88
C GLY A 98 0.70 -7.79 -2.65
N GLY A 99 0.05 -8.29 -1.60
CA GLY A 99 0.05 -9.72 -1.25
C GLY A 99 1.32 -10.21 -0.53
N THR A 100 2.17 -9.31 -0.03
CA THR A 100 3.37 -9.66 0.76
C THR A 100 3.37 -8.96 2.11
N VAL A 101 3.78 -9.66 3.17
CA VAL A 101 3.97 -9.04 4.49
C VAL A 101 5.18 -8.11 4.44
N VAL A 102 4.96 -6.82 4.68
CA VAL A 102 6.03 -5.79 4.67
C VAL A 102 6.35 -5.25 6.05
N SER A 103 5.47 -5.45 7.04
CA SER A 103 5.74 -5.14 8.45
C SER A 103 4.98 -6.05 9.40
N ASN A 104 5.61 -6.34 10.55
CA ASN A 104 5.04 -7.05 11.69
C ASN A 104 4.89 -6.13 12.92
N GLY A 105 4.64 -4.84 12.70
CA GLY A 105 4.39 -3.85 13.77
C GLY A 105 5.45 -2.75 13.90
N SER A 106 6.56 -2.80 13.16
CA SER A 106 7.45 -1.66 13.01
C SER A 106 6.88 -0.63 12.04
N ASP A 107 7.28 0.64 12.17
CA ASP A 107 7.00 1.65 11.15
C ASP A 107 7.48 1.15 9.78
N TRP A 108 6.62 1.30 8.77
CA TRP A 108 6.94 0.97 7.38
C TRP A 108 6.82 2.22 6.53
N THR A 109 7.84 2.52 5.75
CA THR A 109 7.87 3.70 4.87
C THR A 109 8.00 3.28 3.42
N SER A 110 7.09 3.75 2.58
CA SER A 110 7.17 3.68 1.13
C SER A 110 7.91 4.89 0.57
N SER A 111 8.69 4.71 -0.50
CA SER A 111 9.33 5.77 -1.30
C SER A 111 8.57 6.03 -2.61
N GLY A 112 7.24 5.93 -2.55
CA GLY A 112 6.29 6.15 -3.65
C GLY A 112 4.86 5.82 -3.21
N PRO A 113 3.89 5.81 -4.14
CA PRO A 113 2.52 5.41 -3.82
C PRO A 113 2.47 4.02 -3.20
N ALA A 114 1.67 3.85 -2.15
CA ALA A 114 1.44 2.60 -1.45
C ALA A 114 -0.01 2.15 -1.71
N SER A 115 -0.23 1.30 -2.73
CA SER A 115 -1.56 0.81 -3.12
C SER A 115 -1.83 -0.61 -2.63
N SER A 116 -3.11 -0.95 -2.47
CA SER A 116 -3.55 -2.31 -2.09
C SER A 116 -2.92 -2.78 -0.77
N GLY A 117 -2.90 -1.88 0.21
CA GLY A 117 -2.45 -2.18 1.55
C GLY A 117 -3.59 -2.72 2.38
N ILE A 118 -3.31 -3.78 3.15
CA ILE A 118 -4.20 -4.25 4.21
C ILE A 118 -3.44 -4.35 5.53
N ALA A 119 -4.12 -4.07 6.62
CA ALA A 119 -3.58 -4.27 7.96
C ALA A 119 -4.61 -4.82 8.94
N TYR A 120 -4.13 -5.64 9.87
CA TYR A 120 -4.94 -6.26 10.93
C TYR A 120 -4.05 -6.62 12.11
N LEU A 121 -4.64 -6.94 13.27
CA LEU A 121 -3.90 -7.45 14.43
C LEU A 121 -3.99 -8.96 14.47
N GLN A 122 -2.87 -9.66 14.23
CA GLN A 122 -2.80 -11.11 14.32
C GLN A 122 -2.83 -11.55 15.79
N THR A 123 -3.94 -12.18 16.20
CA THR A 123 -4.19 -12.71 17.55
C THR A 123 -4.21 -14.24 17.61
N GLY A 124 -4.05 -14.91 16.47
CA GLY A 124 -3.99 -16.37 16.31
C GLY A 124 -5.05 -16.91 15.35
N GLU A 125 -6.17 -16.20 15.19
CA GLU A 125 -7.32 -16.59 14.37
C GLU A 125 -7.38 -15.93 12.99
N CYS A 126 -6.62 -14.84 12.78
CA CYS A 126 -6.63 -14.15 11.49
C CYS A 126 -5.93 -14.99 10.43
N LEU A 127 -6.52 -15.12 9.25
CA LEU A 127 -5.82 -15.68 8.09
C LEU A 127 -4.99 -14.62 7.37
N PHE A 128 -4.33 -15.02 6.27
CA PHE A 128 -3.34 -14.19 5.60
C PHE A 128 -3.91 -12.85 5.13
N ASN A 129 -5.14 -12.80 4.60
CA ASN A 129 -5.77 -11.56 4.14
C ASN A 129 -6.59 -10.89 5.24
N GLY A 130 -6.38 -11.26 6.51
CA GLY A 130 -7.11 -10.71 7.65
C GLY A 130 -8.50 -11.31 7.84
N GLU A 131 -8.85 -12.40 7.15
CA GLU A 131 -10.11 -13.10 7.37
C GLU A 131 -10.26 -13.46 8.86
N HIS A 132 -11.47 -13.36 9.38
CA HIS A 132 -11.80 -13.47 10.81
C HIS A 132 -11.32 -12.32 11.72
N CYS A 133 -10.76 -11.25 11.15
CA CYS A 133 -10.29 -10.07 11.89
C CYS A 133 -10.79 -8.78 11.24
N ALA A 134 -10.69 -7.67 11.98
CA ALA A 134 -11.00 -6.36 11.43
C ALA A 134 -9.89 -5.94 10.48
N LEU A 135 -10.28 -5.57 9.26
CA LEU A 135 -9.35 -5.21 8.20
C LEU A 135 -9.31 -3.69 8.05
N ILE A 136 -8.12 -3.11 8.04
CA ILE A 136 -7.89 -1.76 7.54
C ILE A 136 -7.44 -1.90 6.09
N GLU A 137 -8.18 -1.32 5.15
CA GLU A 137 -7.81 -1.27 3.74
C GLU A 137 -7.31 0.13 3.43
N MET A 138 -6.19 0.25 2.70
CA MET A 138 -5.57 1.55 2.43
C MET A 138 -4.95 1.66 1.04
N THR A 139 -4.98 2.88 0.51
CA THR A 139 -4.17 3.33 -0.61
C THR A 139 -3.62 4.70 -0.25
N LEU A 140 -2.30 4.82 -0.13
CA LEU A 140 -1.64 6.10 0.14
C LEU A 140 -0.98 6.59 -1.14
N GLY A 141 -1.34 7.80 -1.54
CA GLY A 141 -0.76 8.44 -2.70
C GLY A 141 -0.97 9.95 -2.71
N ASN A 142 -0.06 10.65 -3.39
CA ASN A 142 -0.20 12.08 -3.66
C ASN A 142 -1.36 12.32 -4.65
N PRO A 143 -2.28 13.26 -4.37
CA PRO A 143 -3.41 13.53 -5.26
C PRO A 143 -2.96 14.02 -6.64
N THR A 144 -3.32 13.28 -7.68
CA THR A 144 -3.12 13.70 -9.09
C THR A 144 -4.37 14.32 -9.73
N CYS A 145 -5.50 14.19 -9.05
CA CYS A 145 -6.79 14.80 -9.36
C CYS A 145 -7.61 15.00 -8.08
N PRO A 146 -8.65 15.86 -8.10
CA PRO A 146 -9.57 16.00 -6.99
C PRO A 146 -10.21 14.65 -6.63
N GLY A 147 -10.00 14.17 -5.41
CA GLY A 147 -10.54 12.89 -4.93
C GLY A 147 -9.63 11.69 -5.17
N CYS A 148 -8.46 11.88 -5.78
CA CYS A 148 -7.53 10.80 -6.17
C CYS A 148 -6.32 10.65 -5.23
N GLY A 149 -6.32 11.37 -4.11
CA GLY A 149 -5.30 11.24 -3.06
C GLY A 149 -5.41 9.94 -2.26
N SER A 150 -4.88 9.98 -1.05
CA SER A 150 -4.89 8.83 -0.14
C SER A 150 -6.31 8.51 0.33
N SER A 151 -6.61 7.22 0.53
CA SER A 151 -7.86 6.73 1.10
C SER A 151 -7.60 5.56 2.04
N THR A 152 -8.39 5.46 3.10
CA THR A 152 -8.33 4.36 4.06
C THR A 152 -9.73 4.10 4.61
N ASP A 153 -10.02 2.84 4.88
CA ASP A 153 -11.28 2.41 5.45
C ASP A 153 -11.12 1.18 6.36
N ILE A 154 -12.18 0.91 7.14
CA ILE A 154 -12.30 -0.28 7.97
C ILE A 154 -13.31 -1.20 7.28
N SER A 155 -12.97 -2.47 7.10
CA SER A 155 -13.83 -3.45 6.44
C SER A 155 -14.17 -4.60 7.38
N LEU A 156 -15.49 -4.80 7.55
CA LEU A 156 -16.12 -5.92 8.25
C LEU A 156 -17.05 -6.70 7.29
N ILE A 157 -16.81 -6.60 5.99
CA ILE A 157 -17.49 -7.41 4.98
C ILE A 157 -17.06 -8.87 5.19
N PRO A 158 -17.98 -9.83 5.39
CA PRO A 158 -17.62 -11.24 5.56
C PRO A 158 -16.66 -11.74 4.47
N PRO A 159 -15.59 -12.49 4.83
CA PRO A 159 -15.36 -13.17 6.11
C PRO A 159 -14.64 -12.35 7.20
N HIS A 160 -14.46 -11.04 7.01
CA HIS A 160 -13.88 -10.15 8.02
C HIS A 160 -14.88 -9.91 9.17
N THR A 161 -14.38 -9.78 10.39
CA THR A 161 -15.20 -9.55 11.59
C THR A 161 -14.38 -8.85 12.66
N LEU A 162 -15.02 -8.09 13.54
CA LEU A 162 -14.28 -7.41 14.60
C LEU A 162 -13.73 -8.41 15.63
N ASN A 163 -12.41 -8.60 15.67
CA ASN A 163 -11.71 -9.38 16.69
C ASN A 163 -11.20 -8.48 17.84
N VAL A 164 -10.71 -7.28 17.50
CA VAL A 164 -10.32 -6.23 18.44
C VAL A 164 -10.82 -4.87 17.95
N PRO A 165 -11.03 -3.87 18.82
CA PRO A 165 -11.28 -2.50 18.38
C PRO A 165 -10.14 -2.01 17.49
N VAL A 166 -10.49 -1.32 16.40
CA VAL A 166 -9.52 -0.77 15.44
C VAL A 166 -9.84 0.69 15.17
N ALA A 167 -8.80 1.49 14.96
CA ALA A 167 -8.92 2.84 14.47
C ALA A 167 -7.76 3.16 13.54
N PHE A 168 -7.94 4.14 12.68
CA PHE A 168 -6.84 4.76 11.95
C PHE A 168 -7.00 6.28 11.96
N SER A 169 -5.89 6.99 11.80
CA SER A 169 -5.86 8.44 11.62
C SER A 169 -4.70 8.83 10.73
N TYR A 170 -4.91 9.79 9.84
CA TYR A 170 -3.82 10.40 9.10
C TYR A 170 -2.97 11.30 10.01
N PHE A 171 -1.68 11.39 9.68
CA PHE A 171 -0.76 12.37 10.26
C PHE A 171 0.24 12.86 9.19
N ASN A 172 0.92 13.98 9.44
CA ASN A 172 1.73 14.66 8.42
C ASN A 172 0.88 15.06 7.19
N GLY A 173 -0.37 15.45 7.44
CA GLY A 173 -1.39 15.70 6.42
C GLY A 173 -2.74 15.18 6.92
N CYS A 174 -3.80 15.99 6.75
CA CYS A 174 -5.15 15.65 7.24
C CYS A 174 -5.17 15.17 8.70
N ASP A 175 -4.34 15.77 9.56
CA ASP A 175 -4.05 15.24 10.90
C ASP A 175 -5.32 14.98 11.71
N GLY A 176 -5.43 13.77 12.26
CA GLY A 176 -6.57 13.34 13.06
C GLY A 176 -7.83 12.96 12.25
N GLN A 177 -7.84 13.14 10.93
CA GLN A 177 -8.89 12.58 10.09
C GLN A 177 -8.74 11.07 10.01
N GLY A 178 -9.83 10.35 10.25
CA GLY A 178 -9.81 8.89 10.30
C GLY A 178 -11.14 8.31 10.71
N ALA A 179 -11.13 7.02 11.05
CA ALA A 179 -12.31 6.29 11.52
C ALA A 179 -11.94 5.33 12.65
N SER A 180 -12.93 4.97 13.47
CA SER A 180 -12.76 4.06 14.60
C SER A 180 -13.93 3.09 14.70
N CYS A 181 -13.65 1.80 14.85
CA CYS A 181 -14.63 0.75 15.04
C CYS A 181 -14.40 0.02 16.37
N ASN A 182 -15.23 0.34 17.36
CA ASN A 182 -15.12 -0.20 18.72
C ASN A 182 -16.06 -1.39 19.00
N ASN A 183 -16.97 -1.70 18.08
CA ASN A 183 -17.92 -2.81 18.18
C ASN A 183 -18.29 -3.30 16.77
N ALA A 184 -18.82 -4.53 16.67
CA ALA A 184 -19.11 -5.19 15.40
C ALA A 184 -20.22 -4.52 14.56
N GLN A 185 -20.84 -3.44 15.05
CA GLN A 185 -21.90 -2.68 14.40
C GLN A 185 -21.53 -1.20 14.23
N CYS A 186 -20.23 -0.87 14.25
CA CYS A 186 -19.74 0.50 14.12
C CYS A 186 -20.18 1.10 12.77
N SER A 187 -20.71 2.32 12.77
CA SER A 187 -21.22 2.95 11.53
C SER A 187 -20.14 3.43 10.56
N THR A 188 -18.87 3.23 10.91
CA THR A 188 -17.70 3.73 10.16
C THR A 188 -16.92 2.61 9.46
N ALA A 189 -17.49 1.41 9.37
CA ALA A 189 -16.91 0.29 8.65
C ALA A 189 -17.80 -0.13 7.47
N PHE A 190 -17.19 -0.73 6.45
CA PHE A 190 -17.89 -1.41 5.38
C PHE A 190 -18.48 -2.72 5.91
N PHE A 191 -19.78 -2.93 5.72
CA PHE A 191 -20.44 -4.23 5.93
C PHE A 191 -20.91 -4.85 4.62
N VAL A 192 -21.06 -4.03 3.58
CA VAL A 192 -21.29 -4.43 2.19
C VAL A 192 -20.42 -3.61 1.24
N SER A 193 -20.17 -4.12 0.03
CA SER A 193 -19.23 -3.50 -0.93
C SER A 193 -19.63 -2.09 -1.40
N ASP A 194 -20.87 -1.67 -1.19
CA ASP A 194 -21.38 -0.37 -1.61
C ASP A 194 -21.33 0.70 -0.51
N ASP A 195 -20.78 0.40 0.69
CA ASP A 195 -20.66 1.32 1.84
C ASP A 195 -19.59 2.42 1.65
N ASN A 196 -19.45 2.97 0.45
CA ASN A 196 -18.41 3.93 0.08
C ASN A 196 -18.38 5.22 0.91
N GLN A 197 -19.45 5.53 1.64
CA GLN A 197 -19.54 6.68 2.54
C GLN A 197 -18.63 6.60 3.77
N VAL A 198 -18.13 5.41 4.12
CA VAL A 198 -17.30 5.21 5.33
C VAL A 198 -15.80 5.29 5.04
N GLN A 199 -15.42 5.45 3.78
CA GLN A 199 -14.03 5.68 3.37
C GLN A 199 -13.58 7.09 3.69
N VAL A 200 -12.41 7.23 4.31
CA VAL A 200 -11.83 8.52 4.67
C VAL A 200 -10.69 8.85 3.71
N ALA A 201 -10.88 9.90 2.93
CA ALA A 201 -9.91 10.37 1.95
C ALA A 201 -9.08 11.56 2.47
N CYS A 202 -7.80 11.61 2.10
CA CYS A 202 -6.91 12.75 2.32
C CYS A 202 -6.30 13.21 1.00
N GLN A 203 -6.45 14.50 0.69
CA GLN A 203 -5.98 15.12 -0.56
C GLN A 203 -4.72 15.98 -0.33
N VAL A 204 -3.79 15.47 0.49
CA VAL A 204 -2.51 16.13 0.82
C VAL A 204 -1.36 15.20 0.42
N ASP A 205 -0.28 15.78 -0.09
CA ASP A 205 0.93 15.04 -0.44
C ASP A 205 1.62 14.47 0.80
N ASN A 206 2.21 13.28 0.67
CA ASN A 206 3.08 12.63 1.65
C ASN A 206 2.43 12.44 3.03
N VAL A 207 1.12 12.16 3.02
CA VAL A 207 0.39 11.84 4.24
C VAL A 207 0.82 10.48 4.79
N ASN A 208 0.89 10.38 6.11
CA ASN A 208 1.19 9.16 6.82
C ASN A 208 -0.06 8.62 7.51
N LEU A 209 -0.03 7.34 7.91
CA LEU A 209 -1.16 6.65 8.51
C LEU A 209 -0.77 6.04 9.85
N LEU A 210 -1.50 6.37 10.91
CA LEU A 210 -1.42 5.71 12.20
C LEU A 210 -2.57 4.72 12.32
N ILE A 211 -2.27 3.46 12.61
CA ILE A 211 -3.24 2.40 12.85
C ILE A 211 -3.17 2.03 14.32
N THR A 212 -4.29 2.13 15.03
CA THR A 212 -4.40 1.87 16.46
C THR A 212 -5.28 0.65 16.72
N PHE A 213 -4.79 -0.28 17.52
CA PHE A 213 -5.54 -1.45 17.98
C PHE A 213 -5.87 -1.30 19.46
N CYS A 214 -7.11 -1.64 19.84
CA CYS A 214 -7.67 -1.48 21.19
C CYS A 214 -7.64 -0.04 21.75
N GLY A 215 -7.54 0.96 20.88
CA GLY A 215 -7.64 2.38 21.22
C GLY A 215 -8.73 3.08 20.40
N ASP A 216 -9.04 4.32 20.75
CA ASP A 216 -10.07 5.14 20.09
C ASP A 216 -9.54 5.98 18.92
N GLY A 217 -8.24 5.90 18.62
CA GLY A 217 -7.58 6.72 17.59
C GLY A 217 -7.46 8.21 17.94
N ALA A 218 -8.13 8.69 18.99
CA ALA A 218 -8.11 10.08 19.44
C ALA A 218 -6.93 10.36 20.39
N THR A 219 -6.57 9.35 21.19
CA THR A 219 -5.57 9.53 22.27
C THR A 219 -4.14 9.52 21.73
N SER A 220 -3.92 8.96 20.55
CA SER A 220 -2.61 8.88 19.90
C SER A 220 -2.40 10.07 18.97
N SER A 221 -2.74 11.28 19.44
CA SER A 221 -2.26 12.51 18.82
C SER A 221 -0.75 12.40 18.76
N ALA A 222 -0.24 12.20 17.54
CA ALA A 222 1.15 12.08 17.21
C ALA A 222 1.91 13.22 17.88
N THR A 223 2.45 12.95 19.08
CA THR A 223 3.45 13.81 19.68
C THR A 223 4.61 13.70 18.71
N SER A 224 4.69 14.74 17.89
CA SER A 224 5.58 14.87 16.77
C SER A 224 6.99 14.65 17.30
N GLU A 225 7.78 13.85 16.57
CA GLU A 225 9.22 13.76 16.73
C GLU A 225 9.71 13.04 18.01
N PRO A 226 10.46 11.93 17.90
CA PRO A 226 11.47 11.62 18.91
C PRO A 226 12.38 12.85 18.93
N ALA A 227 12.33 13.64 20.01
CA ALA A 227 13.25 14.75 20.22
C ALA A 227 14.65 14.27 19.82
N ALA A 228 15.22 14.89 18.78
CA ALA A 228 16.56 14.58 18.31
C ALA A 228 17.47 14.43 19.54
N PRO A 229 18.33 13.39 19.61
CA PRO A 229 19.18 13.16 20.77
C PRO A 229 20.01 14.42 21.00
N THR A 230 19.57 15.23 21.96
CA THR A 230 20.29 16.43 22.36
C THR A 230 21.59 15.92 22.92
N THR A 231 22.66 16.14 22.17
CA THR A 231 24.00 15.68 22.46
C THR A 231 24.52 16.47 23.67
N SER A 232 24.01 16.13 24.85
CA SER A 232 24.47 16.67 26.11
C SER A 232 25.77 15.97 26.45
N SER A 233 26.88 16.61 26.08
CA SER A 233 28.23 16.26 26.50
C SER A 233 28.32 16.30 28.03
N THR A 234 27.95 15.19 28.68
CA THR A 234 28.15 15.02 30.12
C THR A 234 29.38 14.16 30.31
N LEU A 235 30.45 14.81 30.74
CA LEU A 235 31.74 14.22 31.07
C LEU A 235 31.56 13.10 32.11
N SER A 236 32.28 12.01 31.86
CA SER A 236 32.39 10.82 32.69
C SER A 236 32.80 11.13 34.13
N PRO A 237 32.39 10.25 35.07
CA PRO A 237 33.34 9.77 36.06
C PRO A 237 33.47 8.25 36.02
N THR A 238 34.72 7.85 35.87
CA THR A 238 35.34 6.57 36.23
C THR A 238 34.83 6.02 37.57
N SER A 239 34.43 4.74 37.59
CA SER A 239 34.57 3.79 38.72
C SER A 239 34.04 2.43 38.23
N SER A 240 34.87 1.41 38.04
CA SER A 240 35.47 0.50 39.04
C SER A 240 34.80 -0.87 38.93
N ALA A 241 35.66 -1.87 38.71
CA ALA A 241 35.35 -3.26 38.47
C ALA A 241 34.57 -3.93 39.62
N SER A 242 33.81 -4.98 39.30
CA SER A 242 33.74 -6.19 40.11
C SER A 242 33.30 -7.38 39.25
N ALA A 243 34.20 -8.35 39.16
CA ALA A 243 33.93 -9.67 38.62
C ALA A 243 33.07 -10.47 39.60
N HIS A 244 32.11 -11.24 39.10
CA HIS A 244 31.62 -12.41 39.81
C HIS A 244 31.47 -13.57 38.84
N GLU A 245 32.40 -14.49 38.99
CA GLU A 245 32.49 -15.82 38.41
C GLU A 245 31.65 -16.79 39.27
N SER A 246 31.09 -17.85 38.67
CA SER A 246 30.97 -19.22 39.25
C SER A 246 29.68 -19.97 38.85
N ASN A 247 29.89 -20.94 37.95
CA ASN A 247 29.48 -22.36 37.99
C ASN A 247 28.01 -22.81 37.82
N GLY A 248 27.86 -23.83 36.95
CA GLY A 248 26.62 -24.55 36.57
C GLY A 248 26.04 -25.49 37.66
N PRO A 249 25.52 -26.72 37.39
CA PRO A 249 25.49 -27.50 36.14
C PRO A 249 24.11 -28.15 35.80
N THR A 250 24.06 -28.81 34.63
CA THR A 250 23.40 -30.10 34.27
C THR A 250 22.06 -30.51 34.90
N SER A 251 21.06 -30.83 34.04
CA SER A 251 20.21 -32.07 34.03
C SER A 251 19.08 -31.89 32.99
N SER A 252 19.02 -32.61 31.87
CA SER A 252 18.59 -34.01 31.63
C SER A 252 17.06 -34.26 31.73
N SER A 253 16.54 -34.96 30.70
CA SER A 253 15.26 -35.68 30.64
C SER A 253 13.99 -34.80 30.52
N THR A 254 12.94 -35.10 29.75
CA THR A 254 12.35 -36.38 29.36
C THR A 254 11.34 -36.12 28.25
N LEU A 255 11.32 -36.93 27.19
CA LEU A 255 10.22 -37.02 26.22
C LEU A 255 9.13 -37.95 26.77
N PRO A 256 7.84 -37.69 26.50
CA PRO A 256 6.92 -38.78 26.26
C PRO A 256 6.16 -38.61 24.93
N GLU A 257 6.44 -39.57 24.05
CA GLU A 257 5.51 -40.37 23.26
C GLU A 257 4.01 -40.13 23.52
N SER A 258 3.24 -39.88 22.46
CA SER A 258 1.77 -40.04 22.49
C SER A 258 1.25 -40.68 21.20
N PRO A 259 0.29 -41.62 21.30
CA PRO A 259 0.04 -42.60 20.25
C PRO A 259 -1.24 -42.35 19.43
N ALA A 260 -1.27 -43.05 18.30
CA ALA A 260 -2.42 -43.71 17.67
C ALA A 260 -3.58 -42.89 17.09
N SER A 261 -3.60 -42.91 15.76
CA SER A 261 -4.76 -42.89 14.87
C SER A 261 -6.02 -43.54 15.41
N SER A 262 -7.16 -42.89 15.21
CA SER A 262 -8.47 -43.53 15.22
C SER A 262 -9.27 -43.09 14.00
N SER A 263 -9.45 -44.05 13.09
CA SER A 263 -10.30 -43.99 11.91
C SER A 263 -11.78 -44.06 12.31
N ILE A 264 -12.59 -43.09 11.90
CA ILE A 264 -14.05 -43.14 12.02
C ILE A 264 -14.66 -43.21 10.62
N ALA A 265 -15.49 -44.23 10.42
CA ALA A 265 -16.22 -44.53 9.20
C ALA A 265 -17.40 -43.56 8.96
N PRO A 266 -17.78 -43.27 7.69
CA PRO A 266 -18.95 -42.47 7.38
C PRO A 266 -20.23 -43.32 7.23
N ALA A 267 -21.33 -42.78 7.78
CA ALA A 267 -22.71 -43.27 7.67
C ALA A 267 -23.44 -42.69 6.43
N PRO A 268 -24.58 -43.25 5.99
CA PRO A 268 -25.10 -43.07 4.64
C PRO A 268 -26.04 -41.86 4.46
N ALA A 269 -26.12 -41.45 3.19
CA ALA A 269 -26.90 -40.36 2.64
C ALA A 269 -28.43 -40.58 2.64
N SER A 270 -29.17 -39.47 2.59
CA SER A 270 -30.54 -39.42 2.06
C SER A 270 -30.81 -38.08 1.36
N SER A 271 -30.88 -38.18 0.03
CA SER A 271 -31.90 -37.63 -0.89
C SER A 271 -32.50 -36.24 -0.65
N SER A 272 -32.38 -35.36 -1.66
CA SER A 272 -33.50 -34.81 -2.45
C SER A 272 -33.00 -33.86 -3.54
N ILE A 273 -33.23 -34.22 -4.80
CA ILE A 273 -32.93 -33.42 -6.00
C ILE A 273 -34.18 -32.61 -6.34
N ALA A 274 -34.07 -31.28 -6.40
CA ALA A 274 -35.08 -30.40 -6.97
C ALA A 274 -34.56 -29.83 -8.29
N THR A 275 -35.17 -30.27 -9.39
CA THR A 275 -34.97 -29.78 -10.75
C THR A 275 -35.66 -28.42 -10.91
N VAL A 276 -34.91 -27.36 -11.18
CA VAL A 276 -35.47 -26.05 -11.55
C VAL A 276 -35.24 -25.78 -13.04
N SER A 277 -36.36 -25.62 -13.74
CA SER A 277 -36.47 -25.23 -15.15
C SER A 277 -35.93 -23.83 -15.40
N ALA A 278 -35.09 -23.70 -16.43
CA ALA A 278 -34.67 -22.41 -16.97
C ALA A 278 -35.77 -21.85 -17.90
N SER A 279 -36.31 -20.69 -17.56
CA SER A 279 -37.11 -19.87 -18.48
C SER A 279 -36.22 -18.76 -19.04
N SER A 280 -36.03 -18.79 -20.35
CA SER A 280 -35.38 -17.75 -21.14
C SER A 280 -36.28 -16.52 -21.23
N VAL A 281 -35.89 -15.42 -20.58
CA VAL A 281 -36.51 -14.10 -20.76
C VAL A 281 -35.70 -13.31 -21.77
N THR A 282 -36.29 -13.11 -22.94
CA THR A 282 -35.80 -12.22 -24.00
C THR A 282 -36.18 -10.78 -23.65
N LEU A 283 -35.21 -9.96 -23.25
CA LEU A 283 -35.42 -8.52 -23.04
C LEU A 283 -34.94 -7.74 -24.28
N ALA A 284 -35.88 -6.98 -24.84
CA ALA A 284 -35.70 -6.13 -26.00
C ALA A 284 -34.85 -4.90 -25.67
N SER A 285 -33.81 -4.69 -26.48
CA SER A 285 -32.94 -3.53 -26.43
C SER A 285 -33.64 -2.30 -27.03
N THR A 286 -34.03 -1.34 -26.20
CA THR A 286 -34.47 -0.01 -26.67
C THR A 286 -33.31 0.96 -26.55
N SER A 287 -32.65 1.25 -27.67
CA SER A 287 -31.59 2.26 -27.77
C SER A 287 -32.21 3.66 -27.87
N SER A 288 -31.95 4.49 -26.86
CA SER A 288 -32.16 5.95 -26.95
C SER A 288 -30.80 6.65 -27.08
N PRO A 289 -30.67 7.68 -27.94
CA PRO A 289 -29.43 8.42 -28.12
C PRO A 289 -29.19 9.38 -26.96
N VAL A 290 -28.11 9.18 -26.20
CA VAL A 290 -27.63 10.13 -25.20
C VAL A 290 -26.78 11.19 -25.90
N ALA A 291 -27.18 12.44 -25.72
CA ALA A 291 -26.49 13.62 -26.19
C ALA A 291 -25.10 13.74 -25.54
N SER A 292 -24.09 13.92 -26.39
CA SER A 292 -22.71 14.18 -26.01
C SER A 292 -22.57 15.53 -25.29
N ALA A 293 -22.28 15.48 -23.99
CA ALA A 293 -21.73 16.62 -23.25
C ALA A 293 -20.20 16.48 -23.14
N PRO A 294 -19.43 17.57 -23.18
CA PRO A 294 -17.97 17.50 -23.25
C PRO A 294 -17.34 17.23 -21.87
N GLY A 295 -16.54 16.16 -21.80
CA GLY A 295 -15.26 16.14 -21.08
C GLY A 295 -15.28 16.24 -19.55
N GLY A 296 -16.08 15.41 -18.86
CA GLY A 296 -15.82 15.07 -17.46
C GLY A 296 -14.83 13.91 -17.40
N GLN A 297 -13.61 14.16 -16.90
CA GLN A 297 -12.59 13.13 -16.70
C GLN A 297 -13.15 12.10 -15.70
N PHE A 298 -13.51 10.92 -16.23
CA PHE A 298 -14.05 9.81 -15.46
C PHE A 298 -12.95 9.34 -14.52
N CYS A 299 -13.01 9.74 -13.24
CA CYS A 299 -12.16 9.17 -12.22
C CYS A 299 -12.40 7.66 -12.24
N HIS A 300 -11.34 6.88 -12.43
CA HIS A 300 -11.41 5.45 -12.29
C HIS A 300 -11.91 5.18 -10.87
N ARG A 301 -13.20 4.81 -10.76
CA ARG A 301 -13.79 4.22 -9.58
C ARG A 301 -12.84 3.10 -9.19
N PHE A 302 -12.07 3.30 -8.12
CA PHE A 302 -11.18 2.28 -7.58
C PHE A 302 -12.08 1.12 -7.19
N HIS A 303 -12.21 0.16 -8.10
CA HIS A 303 -12.81 -1.12 -7.79
C HIS A 303 -11.79 -1.84 -6.91
N LEU A 304 -11.90 -1.62 -5.60
CA LEU A 304 -11.40 -2.53 -4.59
C LEU A 304 -12.03 -3.88 -4.91
N ARG A 305 -11.28 -4.74 -5.59
CA ARG A 305 -11.57 -6.16 -5.66
C ARG A 305 -11.08 -6.74 -4.33
N ALA A 306 -11.98 -6.81 -3.37
CA ALA A 306 -11.88 -7.76 -2.26
C ALA A 306 -11.91 -9.20 -2.81
#